data_AF-A0A5N5K4Q6-F1
#
_entry.id   AF-A0A5N5K4Q6-F1
#
_cell.length_a   1.000
_cell.length_b   1.000
_cell.length_c   1.000
_cell.angle_alpha   90.00
_cell.angle_beta   90.00
_cell.angle_gamma   90.00
#
_symmetry.space_group_name_H-M   'P 1'
#
loop_
_entity.id
_entity.type
_entity.pdbx_description
1 polymer ?
#
loop_
_entity_poly.entity_id
_entity_poly.type
_entity_poly.pdbx_seq_one_letter_code
_entity_poly.pdbx_strand_id
1 'polypeptide(L)'
;MGGVREWTVKLVVGASHILPQCTQNHSVPAILFSAGGYSGNHFHSFADIIVPLFLTSRPYNGDVQFLITNGLTAWISKFKTLMNALSRYQPISIDYRQDIHCYDSMTVGLIRRTSKELSIDPSNSPYSMKDFRKFLRSSYSLKRTTAIKIGNVSRKRPRLVIISRKRSRSFTNVGEIVSMAKRLGFRVVVAEPDADVSGFAKIINSCDVMMGVHGAGLTNMVFLPEKAVLVQVIPIGGTEWLSKTYFEEPAKDMNIRYLDYKIRVEESSLIHQYPADHVVLRDPSEIWKQGWSAVQSIYLSKQNVTLDVNRFRPTLVKALELLHQ
;
A
#
# COMPACT_ATOMS: atom_id res chain seq x y z
N MET A 1 6.23 14.07 -12.30
CA MET A 1 6.45 13.52 -10.94
C MET A 1 6.82 14.69 -10.05
N GLY A 2 6.30 14.77 -8.83
CA GLY A 2 6.70 15.85 -7.91
C GLY A 2 8.12 15.58 -7.42
N GLY A 3 9.00 16.56 -7.50
CA GLY A 3 10.34 16.46 -6.92
C GLY A 3 10.27 16.29 -5.40
N VAL A 4 11.27 15.63 -4.83
CA VAL A 4 11.53 15.67 -3.39
C VAL A 4 12.45 16.86 -3.15
N ARG A 5 12.10 17.74 -2.20
CA ARG A 5 12.94 18.87 -1.84
C ARG A 5 14.19 18.38 -1.11
N GLU A 6 15.34 18.83 -1.58
CA GLU A 6 16.61 18.58 -0.90
C GLU A 6 16.76 19.52 0.30
N TRP A 7 17.25 18.96 1.41
CA TRP A 7 17.52 19.69 2.64
C TRP A 7 19.02 19.58 2.97
N THR A 8 19.63 20.70 3.34
CA THR A 8 21.05 20.75 3.71
C THR A 8 21.17 20.80 5.23
N VAL A 9 21.89 19.85 5.81
CA VAL A 9 22.31 19.91 7.21
C VAL A 9 23.67 20.60 7.27
N LYS A 10 23.75 21.75 7.95
CA LYS A 10 24.99 22.49 8.15
C LYS A 10 25.38 22.42 9.62
N LEU A 11 26.57 21.91 9.89
CA LEU A 11 27.17 22.01 11.21
C LEU A 11 27.61 23.44 11.45
N VAL A 12 27.15 24.05 12.54
CA VAL A 12 27.60 25.39 12.96
C VAL A 12 28.58 25.20 14.12
N VAL A 13 29.82 25.66 13.94
CA VAL A 13 30.90 25.54 14.93
C VAL A 13 31.18 26.92 15.53
N GLY A 14 31.09 27.03 16.86
CA GLY A 14 31.38 28.25 17.63
C GLY A 14 30.18 29.20 17.83
N ALA A 15 30.28 30.05 18.84
CA ALA A 15 29.33 31.13 19.14
C ALA A 15 29.55 32.31 18.17
N SER A 16 29.30 32.10 16.89
CA SER A 16 29.28 33.17 15.90
C SER A 16 27.83 33.65 15.72
N HIS A 17 27.67 34.98 15.66
CA HIS A 17 26.43 35.78 15.58
C HIS A 17 25.49 35.49 14.37
N ILE A 18 25.44 34.26 13.85
CA ILE A 18 24.80 33.92 12.56
C ILE A 18 23.68 32.88 12.73
N LEU A 19 23.52 32.27 13.91
CA LEU A 19 22.33 31.44 14.15
C LEU A 19 21.09 32.33 14.27
N PRO A 20 20.08 32.12 13.42
CA PRO A 20 18.90 32.94 13.47
C PRO A 20 18.15 32.63 14.78
N GLN A 21 17.63 33.67 15.44
CA GLN A 21 16.96 33.53 16.72
C GLN A 21 15.74 32.61 16.60
N CYS A 22 15.58 31.70 17.55
CA CYS A 22 14.44 30.79 17.59
C CYS A 22 13.16 31.60 17.77
N THR A 23 12.30 31.59 16.76
CA THR A 23 10.95 32.16 16.88
C THR A 23 10.01 31.23 17.65
N GLN A 24 10.27 29.92 17.60
CA GLN A 24 9.56 28.90 18.36
C GLN A 24 10.57 27.90 18.93
N ASN A 25 10.47 27.65 20.23
CA ASN A 25 11.27 26.64 20.92
C ASN A 25 10.39 25.44 21.25
N HIS A 26 10.90 24.25 20.99
CA HIS A 26 10.19 22.98 21.20
C HIS A 26 10.99 22.11 22.15
N SER A 27 10.35 21.60 23.19
CA SER A 27 10.97 20.73 24.21
C SER A 27 10.93 19.24 23.88
N VAL A 28 10.55 18.89 22.66
CA VAL A 28 10.44 17.50 22.17
C VAL A 28 11.28 17.31 20.93
N PRO A 29 11.76 16.10 20.64
CA PRO A 29 12.48 15.82 19.40
C PRO A 29 11.61 16.06 18.16
N ALA A 30 12.25 16.29 17.01
CA ALA A 30 11.59 16.37 15.71
C ALA A 30 11.99 15.23 14.77
N ILE A 31 11.07 14.85 13.87
CA ILE A 31 11.37 14.04 12.69
C ILE A 31 11.00 14.87 11.46
N LEU A 32 12.01 15.16 10.64
CA LEU A 32 11.86 15.80 9.35
C LEU A 32 11.78 14.75 8.24
N PHE A 33 10.68 14.72 7.49
CA PHE A 33 10.53 13.82 6.34
C PHE A 33 9.74 14.45 5.19
N SER A 34 9.95 13.90 3.99
CA SER A 34 9.18 14.30 2.81
C SER A 34 7.93 13.45 2.63
N ALA A 35 6.81 14.11 2.34
CA ALA A 35 5.60 13.46 1.81
C ALA A 35 5.42 13.70 0.30
N GLY A 36 6.51 13.98 -0.42
CA GLY A 36 6.56 14.16 -1.87
C GLY A 36 6.91 12.88 -2.65
N GLY A 37 7.49 13.04 -3.85
CA GLY A 37 7.89 11.91 -4.70
C GLY A 37 6.70 11.10 -5.22
N TYR A 38 6.71 9.78 -4.99
CA TYR A 38 5.65 8.87 -5.42
C TYR A 38 4.51 8.72 -4.40
N SER A 39 4.52 9.46 -3.30
CA SER A 39 3.54 9.38 -2.22
C SER A 39 2.07 9.57 -2.66
N GLY A 40 1.81 10.20 -3.81
CA GLY A 40 0.46 10.28 -4.40
C GLY A 40 -0.11 8.90 -4.75
N ASN A 41 0.74 7.89 -4.89
CA ASN A 41 0.36 6.48 -5.02
C ASN A 41 0.23 5.85 -3.63
N HIS A 42 -0.87 5.11 -3.40
CA HIS A 42 -1.17 4.51 -2.10
C HIS A 42 -0.16 3.45 -1.64
N PHE A 43 0.46 2.73 -2.58
CA PHE A 43 1.54 1.78 -2.28
C PHE A 43 2.72 2.51 -1.67
N HIS A 44 3.24 3.51 -2.38
CA HIS A 44 4.40 4.31 -1.96
C HIS A 44 4.12 5.13 -0.70
N SER A 45 2.88 5.61 -0.49
CA SER A 45 2.48 6.18 0.81
C SER A 45 2.79 5.23 1.96
N PHE A 46 2.49 3.94 1.83
CA PHE A 46 2.73 2.97 2.89
C PHE A 46 4.19 2.50 2.95
N ALA A 47 4.72 2.06 1.80
CA ALA A 47 6.04 1.44 1.72
C ALA A 47 7.17 2.44 2.00
N ASP A 48 7.09 3.64 1.45
CA ASP A 48 8.19 4.61 1.50
C ASP A 48 8.07 5.59 2.68
N ILE A 49 6.85 5.80 3.19
CA ILE A 49 6.59 6.82 4.22
C ILE A 49 6.01 6.21 5.50
N ILE A 50 4.80 5.65 5.48
CA ILE A 50 4.11 5.29 6.73
C ILE A 50 4.83 4.16 7.49
N VAL A 51 5.35 3.13 6.82
CA VAL A 51 6.11 2.05 7.49
C VAL A 51 7.44 2.58 8.06
N PRO A 52 8.28 3.29 7.29
CA PRO A 52 9.48 3.93 7.83
C PRO A 52 9.19 4.96 8.94
N LEU A 53 8.12 5.74 8.81
CA LEU A 53 7.70 6.72 9.82
C LEU A 53 7.27 6.02 11.11
N PHE A 54 6.53 4.91 11.04
CA PHE A 54 6.25 4.07 12.19
C PHE A 54 7.58 3.69 12.87
N LEU A 55 8.51 3.05 12.16
CA LEU A 55 9.79 2.62 12.73
C LEU A 55 10.60 3.77 13.36
N THR A 56 10.63 4.93 12.70
CA THR A 56 11.39 6.11 13.14
C THR A 56 10.75 6.78 14.36
N SER A 57 9.42 6.84 14.41
CA SER A 57 8.68 7.54 15.48
C SER A 57 8.40 6.66 16.70
N ARG A 58 8.36 5.34 16.54
CA ARG A 58 8.01 4.40 17.61
C ARG A 58 8.84 4.56 18.91
N PRO A 59 10.16 4.77 18.88
CA PRO A 59 10.95 4.97 20.09
C PRO A 59 10.50 6.16 20.95
N TYR A 60 9.89 7.18 20.35
CA TYR A 60 9.43 8.38 21.04
C TYR A 60 8.06 8.22 21.70
N ASN A 61 7.33 7.12 21.45
CA ASN A 61 6.03 6.83 22.05
C ASN A 61 5.00 8.00 21.99
N GLY A 62 4.99 8.74 20.88
CA GLY A 62 4.11 9.89 20.67
C GLY A 62 4.72 11.25 21.00
N ASP A 63 5.84 11.29 21.72
CA ASP A 63 6.49 12.52 22.16
C ASP A 63 7.53 13.00 21.13
N VAL A 64 7.07 13.25 19.91
CA VAL A 64 7.90 13.70 18.78
C VAL A 64 7.11 14.59 17.83
N GLN A 65 7.69 15.70 17.38
CA GLN A 65 7.08 16.62 16.43
C GLN A 65 7.38 16.16 14.99
N PHE A 66 6.36 16.11 14.13
CA PHE A 66 6.57 15.85 12.70
C PHE A 66 6.73 17.17 11.93
N LEU A 67 7.82 17.26 11.18
CA LEU A 67 8.10 18.31 10.21
C LEU A 67 8.01 17.72 8.81
N ILE A 68 7.04 18.16 8.02
CA ILE A 68 6.72 17.56 6.72
C ILE A 68 7.05 18.55 5.61
N THR A 69 7.97 18.15 4.73
CA THR A 69 8.28 18.84 3.47
C THR A 69 7.61 18.13 2.30
N ASN A 70 7.34 18.85 1.21
CA ASN A 70 6.54 18.43 0.07
C ASN A 70 5.16 17.85 0.46
N GLY A 71 4.71 18.18 1.67
CA GLY A 71 3.51 17.64 2.28
C GLY A 71 2.29 18.30 1.70
N LEU A 72 1.76 17.72 0.62
CA LEU A 72 0.46 18.10 0.09
C LEU A 72 -0.57 18.03 1.23
N THR A 73 -1.31 19.11 1.46
CA THR A 73 -2.37 19.17 2.49
C THR A 73 -3.33 17.97 2.39
N ALA A 74 -3.59 17.51 1.17
CA ALA A 74 -4.40 16.32 0.90
C ALA A 74 -3.78 15.02 1.45
N TRP A 75 -2.46 14.83 1.37
CA TRP A 75 -1.79 13.63 1.89
C TRP A 75 -1.83 13.60 3.42
N ILE A 76 -1.52 14.73 4.06
CA ILE A 76 -1.57 14.87 5.53
C ILE A 76 -3.01 14.62 6.01
N SER A 77 -4.01 15.20 5.33
CA SER A 77 -5.42 14.99 5.65
C SER A 77 -5.83 13.52 5.50
N LYS A 78 -5.43 12.87 4.40
CA LYS A 78 -5.69 11.44 4.14
C LYS A 78 -5.16 10.52 5.25
N PHE A 79 -3.99 10.83 5.80
CA PHE A 79 -3.33 10.02 6.84
C PHE A 79 -3.40 10.62 8.24
N LYS A 80 -4.29 11.59 8.48
CA LYS A 80 -4.44 12.30 9.77
C LYS A 80 -4.58 11.35 10.95
N THR A 81 -5.35 10.28 10.81
CA THR A 81 -5.53 9.26 11.85
C THR A 81 -4.21 8.62 12.26
N LEU A 82 -3.31 8.33 11.32
CA LEU A 82 -2.00 7.75 11.61
C LEU A 82 -1.03 8.78 12.18
N MET A 83 -1.06 10.02 11.67
CA MET A 83 -0.24 11.09 12.23
C MET A 83 -0.56 11.31 13.72
N ASN A 84 -1.83 11.42 14.07
CA ASN A 84 -2.30 11.57 15.44
C ASN A 84 -2.01 10.35 16.33
N ALA A 85 -1.87 9.16 15.73
CA ALA A 85 -1.56 7.94 16.47
C ALA A 85 -0.05 7.75 16.70
N LEU A 86 0.80 8.39 15.88
CA LEU A 86 2.27 8.34 15.99
C LEU A 86 2.85 9.53 16.74
N SER A 87 2.13 10.65 16.83
CA SER A 87 2.54 11.86 17.53
C SER A 87 1.34 12.51 18.25
N ARG A 88 1.58 13.02 19.47
CA ARG A 88 0.62 13.85 20.20
C ARG A 88 0.53 15.28 19.66
N TYR A 89 1.48 15.68 18.81
CA TYR A 89 1.61 17.03 18.29
C TYR A 89 1.07 17.11 16.86
N GLN A 90 0.51 18.26 16.48
CA GLN A 90 0.04 18.46 15.11
C GLN A 90 1.22 18.55 14.14
N PRO A 91 1.21 17.84 13.01
CA PRO A 91 2.29 17.93 12.02
C PRO A 91 2.45 19.36 11.49
N ILE A 92 3.69 19.80 11.32
CA ILE A 92 4.03 21.11 10.78
C ILE A 92 4.47 20.95 9.33
N SER A 93 3.80 21.62 8.40
CA SER A 93 4.29 21.76 7.03
C SER A 93 5.33 22.87 6.97
N ILE A 94 6.54 22.58 6.48
CA ILE A 94 7.68 23.50 6.58
C ILE A 94 8.05 24.21 5.26
N ASP A 95 7.41 23.88 4.13
CA ASP A 95 7.90 24.30 2.82
C ASP A 95 7.89 25.81 2.56
N TYR A 96 7.00 26.54 3.22
CA TYR A 96 6.76 27.97 3.01
C TYR A 96 6.75 28.77 4.32
N ARG A 97 7.34 28.20 5.38
CA ARG A 97 7.43 28.85 6.68
C ARG A 97 8.62 29.81 6.71
N GLN A 98 8.43 30.95 7.38
CA GLN A 98 9.48 31.95 7.61
C GLN A 98 9.96 31.96 9.07
N ASP A 99 9.26 31.26 9.95
CA ASP A 99 9.61 31.14 11.36
C ASP A 99 10.63 30.02 11.58
N ILE A 100 11.52 30.25 12.54
CA ILE A 100 12.62 29.38 12.92
C ILE A 100 12.18 28.54 14.12
N HIS A 101 12.10 27.22 13.90
CA HIS A 101 11.79 26.24 14.92
C HIS A 101 13.08 25.61 15.45
N CYS A 102 13.28 25.68 16.76
CA CYS A 102 14.42 25.09 17.44
C CYS A 102 14.01 23.88 18.26
N TYR A 103 14.80 22.82 18.14
CA TYR A 103 14.62 21.53 18.79
C TYR A 103 15.96 21.09 19.39
N ASP A 104 15.93 20.47 20.57
CA ASP A 104 17.15 19.93 21.20
C ASP A 104 17.72 18.73 20.44
N SER A 105 16.89 18.00 19.70
CA SER A 105 17.31 16.91 18.83
C SER A 105 16.35 16.72 17.66
N MET A 106 16.88 16.23 16.54
CA MET A 106 16.10 15.97 15.33
C MET A 106 16.64 14.77 14.56
N THR A 107 15.73 13.97 14.01
CA THR A 107 16.04 12.97 12.97
C THR A 107 15.66 13.55 11.60
N VAL A 108 16.60 13.56 10.66
CA VAL A 108 16.37 14.00 9.28
C VAL A 108 16.26 12.77 8.37
N GLY A 109 15.10 12.60 7.74
CA GLY A 109 14.75 11.42 6.96
C GLY A 109 14.02 10.36 7.77
N LEU A 110 13.65 9.28 7.09
CA LEU A 110 12.98 8.12 7.70
C LEU A 110 13.91 6.91 7.68
N ILE A 111 13.89 6.14 8.76
CA ILE A 111 14.71 4.94 8.92
C ILE A 111 14.03 3.77 8.18
N ARG A 112 14.71 3.26 7.14
CA ARG A 112 14.38 2.00 6.48
C ARG A 112 15.52 1.01 6.74
N ARG A 113 15.17 -0.16 7.29
CA ARG A 113 16.16 -1.20 7.70
C ARG A 113 16.12 -2.46 6.83
N THR A 114 15.40 -2.42 5.70
CA THR A 114 15.28 -3.55 4.78
C THR A 114 15.16 -3.05 3.35
N SER A 115 15.72 -3.80 2.41
CA SER A 115 15.52 -3.59 0.97
C SER A 115 14.20 -4.15 0.46
N LYS A 116 13.51 -4.98 1.24
CA LYS A 116 12.18 -5.49 0.88
C LYS A 116 11.16 -4.36 0.82
N GLU A 117 10.20 -4.48 -0.08
CA GLU A 117 9.11 -3.54 -0.25
C GLU A 117 7.99 -3.82 0.77
N LEU A 118 7.35 -2.78 1.30
CA LEU A 118 6.21 -2.89 2.24
C LEU A 118 6.42 -3.93 3.36
N SER A 119 7.64 -3.97 3.91
CA SER A 119 8.05 -4.97 4.89
C SER A 119 8.84 -4.33 6.03
N ILE A 120 8.92 -5.06 7.14
CA ILE A 120 9.76 -4.76 8.28
C ILE A 120 10.52 -6.05 8.60
N ASP A 121 11.85 -5.98 8.55
CA ASP A 121 12.72 -7.09 8.90
C ASP A 121 12.96 -7.13 10.43
N PRO A 122 12.39 -8.11 11.15
CA PRO A 122 12.52 -8.20 12.60
C PRO A 122 13.93 -8.59 13.06
N SER A 123 14.82 -9.04 12.17
CA SER A 123 16.23 -9.30 12.54
C SER A 123 17.01 -8.01 12.77
N ASN A 124 16.57 -6.91 12.15
CA ASN A 124 17.22 -5.60 12.18
C ASN A 124 16.36 -4.52 12.87
N SER A 125 15.18 -4.88 13.40
CA SER A 125 14.21 -3.95 13.99
C SER A 125 13.54 -4.60 15.21
N PRO A 126 13.27 -3.85 16.30
CA PRO A 126 12.49 -4.36 17.44
C PRO A 126 11.00 -4.56 17.11
N TYR A 127 10.56 -4.12 15.93
CA TYR A 127 9.21 -4.25 15.43
C TYR A 127 9.14 -5.16 14.21
N SER A 128 7.97 -5.72 13.95
CA SER A 128 7.63 -6.53 12.79
C SER A 128 6.42 -5.98 12.03
N MET A 129 6.10 -6.56 10.87
CA MET A 129 4.85 -6.28 10.16
C MET A 129 3.60 -6.64 10.99
N LYS A 130 3.70 -7.57 11.94
CA LYS A 130 2.62 -7.88 12.89
C LYS A 130 2.38 -6.71 13.85
N ASP A 131 3.43 -6.08 14.35
CA ASP A 131 3.34 -4.92 15.24
C ASP A 131 2.78 -3.71 14.50
N PHE A 132 3.26 -3.47 13.28
CA PHE A 132 2.73 -2.41 12.43
C PHE A 132 1.23 -2.60 12.15
N ARG A 133 0.80 -3.82 11.79
CA ARG A 133 -0.64 -4.12 11.58
C ARG A 133 -1.44 -3.98 12.87
N LYS A 134 -0.89 -4.38 14.03
CA LYS A 134 -1.52 -4.15 15.33
C LYS A 134 -1.73 -2.65 15.57
N PHE A 135 -0.73 -1.82 15.28
CA PHE A 135 -0.83 -0.36 15.34
C PHE A 135 -1.91 0.18 14.39
N LEU A 136 -1.98 -0.27 13.15
CA LEU A 136 -3.04 0.13 12.21
C LEU A 136 -4.43 -0.24 12.72
N ARG A 137 -4.60 -1.47 13.25
CA ARG A 137 -5.88 -1.89 13.81
C ARG A 137 -6.32 -1.03 14.98
N SER A 138 -5.42 -0.72 15.91
CA SER A 138 -5.73 0.18 17.03
C SER A 138 -6.10 1.57 16.53
N SER A 139 -5.31 2.14 15.60
CA SER A 139 -5.50 3.50 15.09
C SER A 139 -6.84 3.67 14.35
N TYR A 140 -7.27 2.66 13.59
CA TYR A 140 -8.53 2.69 12.84
C TYR A 140 -9.69 1.97 13.54
N SER A 141 -9.52 1.55 14.80
CA SER A 141 -10.54 0.81 15.57
C SER A 141 -11.05 -0.46 14.86
N LEU A 142 -10.14 -1.20 14.24
CA LEU A 142 -10.44 -2.41 13.47
C LEU A 142 -10.58 -3.62 14.42
N LYS A 143 -11.76 -4.25 14.41
CA LYS A 143 -12.12 -5.29 15.38
C LYS A 143 -11.58 -6.67 15.04
N ARG A 144 -11.43 -7.01 13.75
CA ARG A 144 -11.08 -8.38 13.35
C ARG A 144 -9.56 -8.56 13.34
N THR A 145 -9.11 -9.55 14.11
CA THR A 145 -7.69 -9.94 14.19
C THR A 145 -7.35 -11.09 13.24
N THR A 146 -8.28 -12.04 13.04
CA THR A 146 -8.09 -13.21 12.17
C THR A 146 -9.27 -13.46 11.23
N ALA A 147 -8.97 -14.01 10.05
CA ALA A 147 -9.94 -14.40 9.05
C ALA A 147 -10.83 -15.52 9.57
N ILE A 148 -11.97 -15.73 8.92
CA ILE A 148 -12.85 -16.84 9.27
C ILE A 148 -12.12 -18.17 9.07
N LYS A 149 -12.31 -19.09 10.02
CA LYS A 149 -12.03 -20.51 9.82
C LYS A 149 -13.35 -21.20 9.50
N ILE A 150 -13.48 -21.68 8.27
CA ILE A 150 -14.68 -22.40 7.83
C ILE A 150 -14.56 -23.84 8.35
N GLY A 151 -15.33 -24.16 9.38
CA GLY A 151 -15.47 -25.52 9.88
C GLY A 151 -16.85 -26.10 9.55
N ASN A 152 -17.02 -27.42 9.70
CA ASN A 152 -18.29 -28.12 9.47
C ASN A 152 -19.48 -27.54 10.28
N VAL A 153 -19.19 -26.85 11.40
CA VAL A 153 -20.20 -26.29 12.31
C VAL A 153 -20.56 -24.83 11.98
N SER A 154 -19.69 -24.07 11.28
CA SER A 154 -19.93 -22.65 11.02
C SER A 154 -20.63 -22.41 9.67
N ARG A 155 -21.94 -22.10 9.69
CA ARG A 155 -22.70 -21.68 8.49
C ARG A 155 -22.34 -20.28 7.94
N LYS A 156 -21.27 -19.65 8.43
CA LYS A 156 -20.90 -18.28 8.06
C LYS A 156 -20.19 -18.28 6.71
N ARG A 157 -20.78 -17.59 5.72
CA ARG A 157 -20.18 -17.39 4.40
C ARG A 157 -18.99 -16.43 4.46
N PRO A 158 -17.83 -16.78 3.89
CA PRO A 158 -16.67 -15.89 3.84
C PRO A 158 -16.97 -14.64 3.02
N ARG A 159 -16.36 -13.52 3.40
CA ARG A 159 -16.52 -12.23 2.72
C ARG A 159 -15.36 -12.00 1.76
N LEU A 160 -15.68 -11.85 0.48
CA LEU A 160 -14.74 -11.48 -0.59
C LEU A 160 -14.92 -9.99 -0.91
N VAL A 161 -13.84 -9.22 -0.86
CA VAL A 161 -13.80 -7.89 -1.45
C VAL A 161 -13.11 -7.92 -2.81
N ILE A 162 -13.75 -7.34 -3.81
CA ILE A 162 -13.19 -7.11 -5.14
C ILE A 162 -12.80 -5.64 -5.22
N ILE A 163 -11.50 -5.40 -5.36
CA ILE A 163 -10.94 -4.07 -5.58
C ILE A 163 -11.21 -3.68 -7.04
N SER A 164 -12.25 -2.88 -7.22
CA SER A 164 -12.60 -2.34 -8.54
C SER A 164 -11.93 -0.98 -8.71
N ARG A 165 -11.21 -0.82 -9.82
CA ARG A 165 -10.53 0.43 -10.18
C ARG A 165 -11.30 1.10 -11.31
N LYS A 166 -11.44 2.42 -11.31
CA LYS A 166 -12.15 3.12 -12.41
C LYS A 166 -11.33 3.40 -13.66
N ARG A 167 -9.99 3.48 -13.55
CA ARG A 167 -9.11 3.96 -14.63
C ARG A 167 -8.35 2.83 -15.32
N SER A 168 -7.14 2.54 -14.84
CA SER A 168 -6.26 1.51 -15.39
C SER A 168 -6.28 0.24 -14.56
N ARG A 169 -5.97 -0.89 -15.20
CA ARG A 169 -5.99 -2.23 -14.61
C ARG A 169 -7.29 -2.46 -13.84
N SER A 170 -8.39 -2.06 -14.44
CA SER A 170 -9.74 -2.31 -13.97
C SER A 170 -10.24 -3.66 -14.46
N PHE A 171 -11.22 -4.22 -13.76
CA PHE A 171 -12.02 -5.31 -14.31
C PHE A 171 -13.14 -4.73 -15.18
N THR A 172 -13.33 -5.27 -16.37
CA THR A 172 -14.40 -4.86 -17.31
C THR A 172 -15.69 -5.67 -17.11
N ASN A 173 -15.60 -6.89 -16.55
CA ASN A 173 -16.71 -7.80 -16.32
C ASN A 173 -16.97 -8.10 -14.82
N VAL A 174 -16.88 -7.08 -13.96
CA VAL A 174 -17.09 -7.22 -12.48
C VAL A 174 -18.39 -7.95 -12.15
N GLY A 175 -19.47 -7.72 -12.90
CA GLY A 175 -20.75 -8.40 -12.69
C GLY A 175 -20.67 -9.92 -12.79
N GLU A 176 -19.91 -10.45 -13.76
CA GLU A 176 -19.70 -11.89 -13.94
C GLU A 176 -18.85 -12.47 -12.81
N ILE A 177 -17.80 -11.76 -12.42
CA ILE A 177 -16.92 -12.15 -11.31
C ILE A 177 -17.73 -12.23 -10.01
N VAL A 178 -18.57 -11.23 -9.73
CA VAL A 178 -19.47 -11.19 -8.57
C VAL A 178 -20.45 -12.37 -8.61
N SER A 179 -21.05 -12.63 -9.77
CA SER A 179 -22.02 -13.72 -9.97
C SER A 179 -21.38 -15.09 -9.70
N MET A 180 -20.17 -15.31 -10.23
CA MET A 180 -19.39 -16.53 -10.01
C MET A 180 -18.98 -16.70 -8.54
N ALA A 181 -18.44 -15.65 -7.90
CA ALA A 181 -18.06 -15.71 -6.50
C ALA A 181 -19.26 -15.95 -5.56
N LYS A 182 -20.43 -15.36 -5.85
CA LYS A 182 -21.67 -15.66 -5.10
C LYS A 182 -22.10 -17.11 -5.24
N ARG A 183 -22.01 -17.69 -6.45
CA ARG A 183 -22.28 -19.13 -6.68
C ARG A 183 -21.32 -20.05 -5.94
N LEU A 184 -20.08 -19.62 -5.73
CA LEU A 184 -19.10 -20.34 -4.90
C LEU A 184 -19.35 -20.19 -3.39
N GLY A 185 -20.30 -19.35 -2.97
CA GLY A 185 -20.68 -19.20 -1.57
C GLY A 185 -20.10 -17.97 -0.86
N PHE A 186 -19.43 -17.06 -1.57
CA PHE A 186 -18.94 -15.81 -0.99
C PHE A 186 -20.06 -14.79 -0.77
N ARG A 187 -19.92 -13.99 0.29
CA ARG A 187 -20.55 -12.66 0.38
C ARG A 187 -19.61 -11.66 -0.29
N VAL A 188 -20.04 -11.06 -1.39
CA VAL A 188 -19.17 -10.22 -2.21
C VAL A 188 -19.41 -8.74 -1.92
N VAL A 189 -18.32 -8.00 -1.72
CA VAL A 189 -18.29 -6.54 -1.66
C VAL A 189 -17.44 -6.06 -2.83
N VAL A 190 -17.94 -5.10 -3.60
CA VAL A 190 -17.14 -4.40 -4.61
C VAL A 190 -16.80 -3.03 -4.04
N ALA A 191 -15.52 -2.70 -3.98
CA ALA A 191 -15.08 -1.45 -3.38
C ALA A 191 -13.93 -0.84 -4.21
N GLU A 192 -13.96 0.47 -4.36
CA GLU A 192 -12.85 1.23 -4.93
C GLU A 192 -12.16 2.02 -3.81
N PRO A 193 -10.82 1.92 -3.68
CA PRO A 193 -10.08 2.73 -2.72
C PRO A 193 -10.22 4.22 -3.01
N ASP A 194 -10.55 5.00 -1.99
CA ASP A 194 -10.67 6.46 -2.08
C ASP A 194 -9.78 7.17 -1.03
N ALA A 195 -10.09 8.43 -0.70
CA ALA A 195 -9.36 9.20 0.29
C ALA A 195 -9.75 8.86 1.74
N ASP A 196 -10.90 8.20 1.98
CA ASP A 196 -11.33 7.77 3.31
C ASP A 196 -10.66 6.45 3.68
N VAL A 197 -9.41 6.56 4.15
CA VAL A 197 -8.63 5.40 4.62
C VAL A 197 -9.32 4.70 5.79
N SER A 198 -10.03 5.44 6.65
CA SER A 198 -10.69 4.88 7.84
C SER A 198 -11.89 4.01 7.47
N GLY A 199 -12.79 4.52 6.62
CA GLY A 199 -13.93 3.78 6.10
C GLY A 199 -13.48 2.57 5.28
N PHE A 200 -12.49 2.76 4.40
CA PHE A 200 -11.97 1.67 3.57
C PHE A 200 -11.29 0.58 4.41
N ALA A 201 -10.49 0.96 5.41
CA ALA A 201 -9.86 0.00 6.33
C ALA A 201 -10.90 -0.87 7.05
N LYS A 202 -12.05 -0.31 7.44
CA LYS A 202 -13.16 -1.08 8.05
C LYS A 202 -13.78 -2.07 7.07
N ILE A 203 -13.96 -1.68 5.80
CA ILE A 203 -14.45 -2.60 4.76
C ILE A 203 -13.47 -3.77 4.60
N ILE A 204 -12.18 -3.47 4.44
CA ILE A 204 -11.16 -4.51 4.20
C ILE A 204 -10.99 -5.41 5.42
N ASN A 205 -10.93 -4.86 6.63
CA ASN A 205 -10.84 -5.66 7.84
C ASN A 205 -12.06 -6.57 8.06
N SER A 206 -13.22 -6.22 7.49
CA SER A 206 -14.40 -7.07 7.53
C SER A 206 -14.33 -8.30 6.62
N CYS A 207 -13.38 -8.37 5.69
CA CYS A 207 -13.29 -9.39 4.65
C CYS A 207 -12.29 -10.52 5.00
N ASP A 208 -12.50 -11.69 4.40
CA ASP A 208 -11.67 -12.89 4.56
C ASP A 208 -10.80 -13.15 3.32
N VAL A 209 -11.28 -12.69 2.16
CA VAL A 209 -10.55 -12.71 0.89
C VAL A 209 -10.59 -11.32 0.28
N MET A 210 -9.47 -10.88 -0.27
CA MET A 210 -9.37 -9.66 -1.08
C MET A 210 -8.81 -10.02 -2.44
N MET A 211 -9.42 -9.53 -3.50
CA MET A 211 -8.91 -9.73 -4.85
C MET A 211 -8.88 -8.45 -5.65
N GLY A 212 -7.94 -8.38 -6.61
CA GLY A 212 -7.85 -7.25 -7.53
C GLY A 212 -6.73 -7.45 -8.54
N VAL A 213 -6.78 -6.66 -9.62
CA VAL A 213 -5.67 -6.57 -10.56
C VAL A 213 -4.49 -5.88 -9.88
N HIS A 214 -3.27 -6.35 -10.15
CA HIS A 214 -2.02 -5.80 -9.63
C HIS A 214 -2.04 -4.26 -9.63
N GLY A 215 -1.81 -3.64 -8.46
CA GLY A 215 -1.70 -2.19 -8.35
C GLY A 215 -1.92 -1.67 -6.93
N ALA A 216 -1.79 -0.34 -6.78
CA ALA A 216 -1.79 0.33 -5.47
C ALA A 216 -3.04 0.10 -4.61
N GLY A 217 -4.16 -0.32 -5.22
CA GLY A 217 -5.36 -0.70 -4.46
C GLY A 217 -5.14 -1.93 -3.58
N LEU A 218 -4.25 -2.84 -4.00
CA LEU A 218 -3.93 -4.07 -3.25
C LEU A 218 -3.14 -3.79 -1.97
N THR A 219 -2.50 -2.62 -1.82
CA THR A 219 -1.82 -2.20 -0.59
C THR A 219 -2.74 -2.24 0.63
N ASN A 220 -4.06 -2.09 0.43
CA ASN A 220 -5.04 -2.21 1.49
C ASN A 220 -5.05 -3.59 2.19
N MET A 221 -4.32 -4.59 1.68
CA MET A 221 -4.05 -5.85 2.39
C MET A 221 -3.46 -5.64 3.79
N VAL A 222 -2.83 -4.49 4.07
CA VAL A 222 -2.37 -4.12 5.42
C VAL A 222 -3.50 -4.09 6.46
N PHE A 223 -4.75 -3.94 6.04
CA PHE A 223 -5.94 -3.91 6.91
C PHE A 223 -6.67 -5.25 7.02
N LEU A 224 -6.31 -6.24 6.19
CA LEU A 224 -6.91 -7.56 6.29
C LEU A 224 -6.66 -8.19 7.67
N PRO A 225 -7.52 -9.10 8.13
CA PRO A 225 -7.18 -9.90 9.30
C PRO A 225 -6.09 -10.93 8.96
N GLU A 226 -5.38 -11.45 9.99
CA GLU A 226 -4.40 -12.53 9.80
C GLU A 226 -5.06 -13.79 9.23
N LYS A 227 -4.31 -14.55 8.43
CA LYS A 227 -4.73 -15.75 7.69
C LYS A 227 -5.79 -15.51 6.60
N ALA A 228 -6.13 -14.24 6.31
CA ALA A 228 -6.91 -13.89 5.14
C ALA A 228 -6.19 -14.29 3.85
N VAL A 229 -6.91 -14.31 2.73
CA VAL A 229 -6.37 -14.63 1.41
C VAL A 229 -6.32 -13.37 0.54
N LEU A 230 -5.15 -13.06 -0.01
CA LEU A 230 -4.99 -12.10 -1.10
C LEU A 230 -4.93 -12.86 -2.43
N VAL A 231 -5.79 -12.48 -3.37
CA VAL A 231 -5.78 -12.99 -4.74
C VAL A 231 -5.36 -11.87 -5.68
N GLN A 232 -4.16 -11.97 -6.24
CA GLN A 232 -3.63 -10.99 -7.17
C GLN A 232 -3.81 -11.43 -8.62
N VAL A 233 -4.56 -10.66 -9.39
CA VAL A 233 -4.65 -10.85 -10.85
C VAL A 233 -3.48 -10.12 -11.50
N ILE A 234 -2.59 -10.88 -12.14
CA ILE A 234 -1.34 -10.38 -12.75
C ILE A 234 -1.59 -10.09 -14.23
N PRO A 235 -1.47 -8.82 -14.68
CA PRO A 235 -1.56 -8.45 -16.08
C PRO A 235 -0.44 -9.05 -16.93
N ILE A 236 -0.64 -9.15 -18.24
CA ILE A 236 0.46 -9.52 -19.16
C ILE A 236 1.54 -8.43 -19.16
N GLY A 237 2.73 -8.79 -19.65
CA GLY A 237 3.84 -7.86 -19.83
C GLY A 237 5.10 -8.18 -19.01
N GLY A 238 5.26 -9.41 -18.51
CA GLY A 238 6.43 -9.78 -17.71
C GLY A 238 6.47 -9.12 -16.33
N THR A 239 5.30 -8.94 -15.69
CA THR A 239 5.14 -8.23 -14.41
C THR A 239 5.12 -9.14 -13.18
N GLU A 240 5.53 -10.40 -13.33
CA GLU A 240 5.54 -11.40 -12.27
C GLU A 240 6.48 -11.02 -11.13
N TRP A 241 7.69 -10.56 -11.45
CA TRP A 241 8.66 -10.13 -10.44
C TRP A 241 8.13 -8.94 -9.64
N LEU A 242 7.47 -7.97 -10.30
CA LEU A 242 6.78 -6.86 -9.63
C LEU A 242 5.72 -7.40 -8.67
N SER A 243 4.91 -8.36 -9.12
CA SER A 243 3.85 -8.95 -8.29
C SER A 243 4.40 -9.64 -7.06
N LYS A 244 5.50 -10.41 -7.22
CA LYS A 244 6.20 -11.06 -6.13
C LYS A 244 6.74 -10.06 -5.10
N THR A 245 7.53 -9.09 -5.56
CA THR A 245 8.20 -8.10 -4.71
C THR A 245 7.20 -7.20 -3.97
N TYR A 246 6.15 -6.73 -4.65
CA TYR A 246 5.24 -5.74 -4.07
C TYR A 246 4.07 -6.34 -3.28
N PHE A 247 3.69 -7.61 -3.50
CA PHE A 247 2.49 -8.17 -2.86
C PHE A 247 2.62 -9.62 -2.36
N GLU A 248 3.34 -10.51 -3.04
CA GLU A 248 3.51 -11.89 -2.54
C GLU A 248 4.35 -11.93 -1.26
N GLU A 249 5.57 -11.38 -1.30
CA GLU A 249 6.48 -11.38 -0.16
C GLU A 249 5.90 -10.57 1.02
N PRO A 250 5.34 -9.35 0.79
CA PRO A 250 4.72 -8.60 1.88
C PRO A 250 3.48 -9.29 2.46
N ALA A 251 2.69 -10.01 1.66
CA ALA A 251 1.57 -10.79 2.20
C ALA A 251 2.06 -11.87 3.18
N LYS A 252 3.16 -12.57 2.86
CA LYS A 252 3.76 -13.57 3.75
C LYS A 252 4.24 -12.95 5.06
N ASP A 253 4.97 -11.83 4.98
CA ASP A 253 5.45 -11.09 6.17
C ASP A 253 4.29 -10.59 7.06
N MET A 254 3.10 -10.42 6.47
CA MET A 254 1.88 -10.01 7.15
C MET A 254 0.99 -11.18 7.64
N ASN A 255 1.43 -12.43 7.51
CA ASN A 255 0.64 -13.63 7.78
C ASN A 255 -0.68 -13.67 6.97
N ILE A 256 -0.62 -13.23 5.71
CA ILE A 256 -1.70 -13.33 4.72
C ILE A 256 -1.31 -14.43 3.72
N ARG A 257 -2.28 -15.27 3.36
CA ARG A 257 -2.11 -16.29 2.35
C ARG A 257 -2.22 -15.65 0.96
N TYR A 258 -1.32 -16.01 0.06
CA TYR A 258 -1.26 -15.39 -1.27
C TYR A 258 -1.64 -16.39 -2.36
N LEU A 259 -2.41 -15.93 -3.34
CA LEU A 259 -2.68 -16.61 -4.59
C LEU A 259 -2.49 -15.62 -5.73
N ASP A 260 -1.91 -16.05 -6.84
CA ASP A 260 -1.89 -15.29 -8.08
C ASP A 260 -2.80 -15.93 -9.15
N TYR A 261 -3.20 -15.10 -10.10
CA TYR A 261 -3.80 -15.54 -11.35
C TYR A 261 -3.21 -14.71 -12.49
N LYS A 262 -2.44 -15.37 -13.35
CA LYS A 262 -1.85 -14.76 -14.54
C LYS A 262 -2.88 -14.79 -15.66
N ILE A 263 -3.24 -13.61 -16.15
CA ILE A 263 -4.19 -13.49 -17.25
C ILE A 263 -3.54 -13.96 -18.56
N ARG A 264 -4.36 -14.39 -19.52
CA ARG A 264 -3.93 -14.56 -20.91
C ARG A 264 -4.08 -13.27 -21.70
N VAL A 265 -3.54 -13.28 -22.92
CA VAL A 265 -3.68 -12.17 -23.87
C VAL A 265 -5.15 -11.88 -24.16
N GLU A 266 -6.00 -12.92 -24.26
CA GLU A 266 -7.44 -12.76 -24.55
C GLU A 266 -8.21 -12.07 -23.41
N GLU A 267 -7.68 -12.12 -22.19
CA GLU A 267 -8.25 -11.44 -21.03
C GLU A 267 -7.75 -9.99 -20.89
N SER A 268 -6.79 -9.57 -21.72
CA SER A 268 -6.19 -8.23 -21.69
C SER A 268 -6.85 -7.31 -22.72
N SER A 269 -7.21 -6.09 -22.32
CA SER A 269 -7.70 -5.07 -23.26
C SER A 269 -6.67 -4.63 -24.30
N LEU A 270 -5.40 -5.04 -24.16
CA LEU A 270 -4.35 -4.75 -25.13
C LEU A 270 -4.59 -5.46 -26.48
N ILE A 271 -5.36 -6.57 -26.49
CA ILE A 271 -5.71 -7.30 -27.72
C ILE A 271 -6.53 -6.44 -28.69
N HIS A 272 -7.21 -5.41 -28.20
CA HIS A 272 -7.97 -4.46 -29.02
C HIS A 272 -7.18 -3.18 -29.37
N GLN A 273 -5.98 -3.02 -28.80
CA GLN A 273 -5.13 -1.83 -28.97
C GLN A 273 -3.95 -2.10 -29.91
N TYR A 274 -3.59 -3.36 -30.10
CA TYR A 274 -2.45 -3.78 -30.89
C TYR A 274 -2.84 -4.95 -31.80
N PRO A 275 -2.24 -5.05 -33.00
CA PRO A 275 -2.35 -6.25 -33.84
C PRO A 275 -1.93 -7.52 -33.08
N ALA A 276 -2.52 -8.67 -33.44
CA ALA A 276 -2.29 -9.93 -32.73
C ALA A 276 -0.82 -10.39 -32.72
N ASP A 277 -0.07 -10.04 -33.77
CA ASP A 277 1.35 -10.35 -33.96
C ASP A 277 2.29 -9.25 -33.41
N HIS A 278 1.73 -8.15 -32.90
CA HIS A 278 2.49 -7.02 -32.40
C HIS A 278 3.36 -7.41 -31.19
N VAL A 279 4.57 -6.85 -31.13
CA VAL A 279 5.59 -7.17 -30.11
C VAL A 279 5.09 -6.99 -28.67
N VAL A 280 4.21 -6.02 -28.44
CA VAL A 280 3.55 -5.78 -27.12
C VAL A 280 2.83 -7.03 -26.59
N LEU A 281 2.21 -7.82 -27.46
CA LEU A 281 1.47 -9.02 -27.08
C LEU A 281 2.35 -10.27 -27.14
N ARG A 282 3.23 -10.36 -28.14
CA ARG A 282 4.03 -11.56 -28.41
C ARG A 282 5.30 -11.65 -27.57
N ASP A 283 5.98 -10.54 -27.36
CA ASP A 283 7.29 -10.50 -26.68
C ASP A 283 7.45 -9.24 -25.82
N PRO A 284 6.94 -9.26 -24.59
CA PRO A 284 7.10 -8.14 -23.67
C PRO A 284 8.54 -7.75 -23.36
N SER A 285 9.53 -8.63 -23.57
CA SER A 285 10.93 -8.35 -23.26
C SER A 285 11.49 -7.19 -24.11
N GLU A 286 11.01 -7.03 -25.34
CA GLU A 286 11.37 -5.90 -26.20
C GLU A 286 10.83 -4.56 -25.68
N ILE A 287 9.69 -4.57 -24.99
CA ILE A 287 9.17 -3.38 -24.31
C ILE A 287 10.00 -3.05 -23.06
N TRP A 288 10.47 -4.07 -22.35
CA TRP A 288 11.38 -3.88 -21.22
C TRP A 288 12.73 -3.27 -21.63
N LYS A 289 13.26 -3.63 -22.81
CA LYS A 289 14.49 -3.02 -23.37
C LYS A 289 14.33 -1.52 -23.66
N GLN A 290 13.10 -1.05 -23.88
CA GLN A 290 12.79 0.37 -24.05
C GLN A 290 12.72 1.14 -22.71
N GLY A 291 12.87 0.44 -21.58
CA GLY A 291 12.94 1.01 -20.25
C GLY A 291 11.58 1.10 -19.53
N TRP A 292 11.65 1.48 -18.25
CA TRP A 292 10.51 1.48 -17.32
C TRP A 292 9.32 2.32 -17.80
N SER A 293 9.57 3.46 -18.44
CA SER A 293 8.51 4.35 -18.93
C SER A 293 7.59 3.65 -19.94
N ALA A 294 8.16 2.87 -20.86
CA ALA A 294 7.39 2.11 -21.85
C ALA A 294 6.53 1.03 -21.18
N VAL A 295 7.12 0.25 -20.26
CA VAL A 295 6.44 -0.79 -19.48
C VAL A 295 5.29 -0.19 -18.67
N GLN A 296 5.54 0.90 -17.94
CA GLN A 296 4.53 1.57 -17.13
C GLN A 296 3.38 2.10 -17.99
N SER A 297 3.69 2.70 -19.14
CA SER A 297 2.69 3.24 -20.06
C SER A 297 1.80 2.13 -20.62
N ILE A 298 2.40 1.07 -21.17
CA ILE A 298 1.68 0.03 -21.89
C ILE A 298 1.00 -0.93 -20.90
N TYR A 299 1.78 -1.63 -20.07
CA TYR A 299 1.25 -2.74 -19.28
C TYR A 299 0.58 -2.31 -17.98
N LEU A 300 0.95 -1.15 -17.41
CA LEU A 300 0.40 -0.68 -16.13
C LEU A 300 -0.66 0.42 -16.27
N SER A 301 -0.70 1.14 -17.39
CA SER A 301 -1.60 2.29 -17.58
C SER A 301 -2.67 2.06 -18.63
N LYS A 302 -2.38 1.34 -19.72
CA LYS A 302 -3.31 1.13 -20.85
C LYS A 302 -3.99 -0.23 -20.88
N GLN A 303 -3.72 -1.08 -19.89
CA GLN A 303 -4.27 -2.43 -19.81
C GLN A 303 -5.38 -2.51 -18.74
N ASN A 304 -6.54 -3.04 -19.14
CA ASN A 304 -7.64 -3.49 -18.29
C ASN A 304 -7.87 -4.99 -18.52
N VAL A 305 -8.66 -5.62 -17.64
CA VAL A 305 -8.83 -7.08 -17.60
C VAL A 305 -10.29 -7.46 -17.76
N THR A 306 -10.59 -8.26 -18.78
CA THR A 306 -11.83 -9.03 -18.90
C THR A 306 -11.53 -10.45 -18.42
N LEU A 307 -11.91 -10.77 -17.20
CA LEU A 307 -11.49 -12.02 -16.56
C LEU A 307 -12.28 -13.21 -17.10
N ASP A 308 -11.62 -14.26 -17.57
CA ASP A 308 -12.28 -15.53 -17.89
C ASP A 308 -12.70 -16.21 -16.58
N VAL A 309 -13.98 -16.07 -16.24
CA VAL A 309 -14.51 -16.58 -14.97
C VAL A 309 -14.47 -18.10 -14.86
N ASN A 310 -14.42 -18.84 -15.98
CA ASN A 310 -14.31 -20.30 -15.95
C ASN A 310 -12.89 -20.72 -15.61
N ARG A 311 -11.89 -20.07 -16.23
CA ARG A 311 -10.48 -20.30 -15.91
C ARG A 311 -10.07 -19.76 -14.54
N PHE A 312 -10.70 -18.67 -14.08
CA PHE A 312 -10.41 -18.08 -12.78
C PHE A 312 -11.10 -18.81 -11.62
N ARG A 313 -12.22 -19.51 -11.87
CA ARG A 313 -12.99 -20.22 -10.83
C ARG A 313 -12.12 -21.11 -9.91
N PRO A 314 -11.17 -21.94 -10.39
CA PRO A 314 -10.32 -22.75 -9.53
C PRO A 314 -9.51 -21.93 -8.52
N THR A 315 -9.08 -20.71 -8.86
CA THR A 315 -8.36 -19.81 -7.93
C THR A 315 -9.24 -19.41 -6.74
N LEU A 316 -10.51 -19.08 -6.97
CA LEU A 316 -11.44 -18.76 -5.87
C LEU A 316 -11.84 -20.00 -5.06
N VAL A 317 -11.93 -21.17 -5.69
CA VAL A 317 -12.11 -22.44 -4.96
C VAL A 317 -10.90 -22.66 -4.03
N LYS A 318 -9.68 -22.45 -4.53
CA LYS A 318 -8.47 -22.55 -3.71
C LYS A 318 -8.48 -21.56 -2.55
N ALA A 319 -8.96 -20.34 -2.76
CA ALA A 319 -9.12 -19.36 -1.68
C ALA A 319 -10.08 -19.86 -0.59
N LEU A 320 -11.17 -20.56 -0.94
CA LEU A 320 -12.06 -21.20 0.05
C LEU A 320 -11.37 -22.32 0.81
N GLU A 321 -10.63 -23.19 0.14
CA GLU A 321 -9.86 -24.27 0.79
C GLU A 321 -8.88 -23.72 1.83
N LEU A 322 -8.21 -22.62 1.51
CA LEU A 322 -7.30 -21.95 2.44
C LEU A 322 -8.03 -21.40 3.68
N LEU A 323 -9.32 -21.09 3.60
CA LEU A 323 -10.11 -20.68 4.77
C LEU A 323 -10.65 -21.86 5.60
N HIS A 324 -10.59 -23.10 5.09
CA HIS A 324 -10.98 -24.29 5.85
C HIS A 324 -9.90 -24.78 6.83
N GLN A 325 -8.65 -24.29 6.70
CA GLN A 325 -7.49 -24.67 7.51
C GLN A 325 -7.32 -23.77 8.74
#